data_AF-A0A0T2YIN9-F1
#
_entry.id   AF-A0A0T2YIN9-F1
#
_cell.length_a   1.000
_cell.length_b   1.000
_cell.length_c   1.000
_cell.angle_alpha   90.00
_cell.angle_beta   90.00
_cell.angle_gamma   90.00
#
_symmetry.space_group_name_H-M   'P 1'
#
loop_
_entity.id
_entity.type
_entity.pdbx_description
1 polymer ?
#
loop_
_entity_poly.entity_id
_entity_poly.type
_entity_poly.pdbx_seq_one_letter_code
_entity_poly.pdbx_strand_id
1 'polypeptide(L)'
;MKTIRRLIYGEIFLAVGFVLLAFLSLFFFFDFVDELPALGKPSALDSTLVYEVPHALLYVGLLMPNRIYELLPISVLIGAVFVLARLAQGSEYTILRTSGLGPWRALRTLLGLGAVFVVLTFALGDYVAPLSDRTAQLLKARYQGNISVGQTGAWLKERQPYSNFSVNVGSMSSQGELGNVRIFEFNNQGSLVSTLTAVTGQIETDDSWTLRQVQRREFDTAGKASARIVRSELEIFRWPSGLNSEMVSVALLKPETMRTADLFGYIRHLQANGQTAQRYEIEFWRKVFYPLSCLVMVVLALPFAYLHFRSGSITAYVFGGVMIGISFFLLNNVFGYIGNLNQWQPWLAAASPALIYSVFSLAAFGWLVLRR
;
A
#
# COMPACT_ATOMS: atom_id res chain seq x y z
N MET A 1 -37.34 -7.82 -12.57
CA MET A 1 -36.28 -7.09 -11.81
C MET A 1 -35.12 -7.98 -11.36
N LYS A 2 -35.35 -9.13 -10.69
CA LYS A 2 -34.26 -10.05 -10.32
C LYS A 2 -33.44 -10.52 -11.54
N THR A 3 -34.12 -10.75 -12.67
CA THR A 3 -33.53 -11.12 -13.96
C THR A 3 -32.60 -10.05 -14.53
N ILE A 4 -33.07 -8.79 -14.64
CA ILE A 4 -32.25 -7.65 -15.11
C ILE A 4 -31.00 -7.48 -14.26
N ARG A 5 -31.16 -7.53 -12.93
CA ARG A 5 -30.03 -7.42 -12.00
C ARG A 5 -29.03 -8.55 -12.20
N ARG A 6 -29.50 -9.79 -12.34
CA ARG A 6 -28.64 -10.96 -12.58
C ARG A 6 -27.88 -10.85 -13.90
N LEU A 7 -28.53 -10.35 -14.95
CA LEU A 7 -27.90 -10.13 -16.26
C LEU A 7 -26.81 -9.06 -16.15
N ILE A 8 -27.14 -7.85 -15.69
CA ILE A 8 -26.17 -6.75 -15.58
C ILE A 8 -25.01 -7.12 -14.66
N TYR A 9 -25.28 -7.75 -13.51
CA TYR A 9 -24.23 -8.13 -12.57
C TYR A 9 -23.33 -9.23 -13.15
N GLY A 10 -23.90 -10.24 -13.80
CA GLY A 10 -23.13 -11.32 -14.41
C GLY A 10 -22.23 -10.82 -15.54
N GLU A 11 -22.76 -9.99 -16.43
CA GLU A 11 -21.97 -9.42 -17.53
C GLU A 11 -20.86 -8.50 -17.02
N ILE A 12 -21.17 -7.59 -16.08
CA ILE A 12 -20.15 -6.69 -15.52
C ILE A 12 -19.10 -7.49 -14.75
N PHE A 13 -19.47 -8.46 -13.93
CA PHE A 13 -18.49 -9.25 -13.16
C PHE A 13 -17.55 -10.02 -14.09
N LEU A 14 -18.06 -10.62 -15.16
CA LEU A 14 -17.24 -11.29 -16.17
C LEU A 14 -16.32 -10.31 -16.91
N ALA A 15 -16.84 -9.16 -17.34
CA ALA A 15 -16.05 -8.14 -18.03
C ALA A 15 -14.92 -7.60 -17.12
N VAL A 16 -15.24 -7.31 -15.86
CA VAL A 16 -14.26 -6.87 -14.85
C VAL A 16 -13.21 -7.95 -14.62
N GLY A 17 -13.60 -9.21 -14.49
CA GLY A 17 -12.66 -10.33 -14.36
C GLY A 17 -11.72 -10.47 -15.55
N PHE A 18 -12.23 -10.30 -16.78
CA PHE A 18 -11.42 -10.35 -17.99
C PHE A 18 -10.42 -9.18 -18.07
N VAL A 19 -10.88 -7.96 -17.78
CA VAL A 19 -10.03 -6.77 -17.75
C VAL A 19 -8.96 -6.90 -16.66
N LEU A 20 -9.34 -7.38 -15.48
CA LEU A 20 -8.42 -7.63 -14.38
C LEU A 20 -7.36 -8.65 -14.80
N LEU A 21 -7.75 -9.78 -15.41
CA LEU A 21 -6.83 -10.79 -15.90
C LEU A 21 -5.84 -10.22 -16.92
N ALA A 22 -6.32 -9.39 -17.86
CA ALA A 22 -5.45 -8.74 -18.84
C ALA A 22 -4.39 -7.83 -18.18
N PHE A 23 -4.79 -7.01 -17.20
CA PHE A 23 -3.84 -6.20 -16.44
C PHE A 23 -2.90 -7.06 -15.60
N LEU A 24 -3.39 -8.10 -14.94
CA LEU A 24 -2.56 -8.99 -14.13
C LEU A 24 -1.52 -9.71 -14.97
N SER A 25 -1.85 -10.19 -16.18
CA SER A 25 -0.87 -10.78 -17.08
C SER A 25 0.23 -9.78 -17.48
N LEU A 26 -0.14 -8.52 -17.73
CA LEU A 26 0.83 -7.48 -18.06
C LEU A 26 1.75 -7.16 -16.86
N PHE A 27 1.19 -6.95 -15.67
CA PHE A 27 1.97 -6.68 -14.47
C PHE A 27 2.80 -7.87 -14.03
N PHE A 28 2.29 -9.09 -14.15
CA PHE A 28 3.05 -10.31 -13.91
C PHE A 28 4.28 -10.38 -14.80
N PHE A 29 4.13 -10.05 -16.09
CA PHE A 29 5.25 -10.02 -17.01
C PHE A 29 6.30 -8.98 -16.60
N PHE A 30 5.89 -7.76 -16.27
CA PHE A 30 6.83 -6.72 -15.81
C PHE A 30 7.52 -7.07 -14.50
N ASP A 31 6.75 -7.50 -13.50
CA ASP A 31 7.28 -7.91 -12.19
C ASP A 31 8.24 -9.10 -12.34
N PHE A 32 7.99 -10.01 -13.28
CA PHE A 32 8.91 -11.12 -13.59
C PHE A 32 10.19 -10.64 -14.30
N VAL A 33 10.07 -9.73 -15.28
CA VAL A 33 11.23 -9.13 -15.97
C VAL A 33 12.12 -8.40 -14.98
N ASP A 34 11.54 -7.69 -14.01
CA ASP A 34 12.27 -6.96 -12.97
C ASP A 34 13.05 -7.89 -12.02
N GLU A 35 12.66 -9.16 -11.89
CA GLU A 35 13.37 -10.17 -11.10
C GLU A 35 14.44 -10.94 -11.88
N LEU A 36 14.45 -10.88 -13.23
CA LEU A 36 15.48 -11.54 -14.03
C LEU A 36 16.92 -11.17 -13.64
N PRO A 37 17.27 -9.90 -13.33
CA PRO A 37 18.61 -9.53 -12.90
C PRO A 37 19.03 -10.10 -11.55
N ALA A 38 18.09 -10.62 -10.75
CA ALA A 38 18.37 -11.27 -9.47
C ALA A 38 18.67 -12.77 -9.61
N LEU A 39 18.31 -13.38 -10.74
CA LEU A 39 18.51 -14.81 -11.00
C LEU A 39 20.00 -15.19 -11.06
N GLY A 40 20.32 -16.37 -10.55
CA GLY A 40 21.68 -16.91 -10.57
C GLY A 40 22.65 -16.29 -9.56
N LYS A 41 22.18 -15.34 -8.73
CA LYS A 41 22.98 -14.82 -7.62
C LYS A 41 22.93 -15.80 -6.44
N PRO A 42 24.08 -16.19 -5.86
CA PRO A 42 24.12 -16.97 -4.64
C PRO A 42 23.61 -16.14 -3.46
N SER A 43 22.93 -16.80 -2.52
CA SER A 43 22.42 -16.14 -1.32
C SER A 43 23.56 -15.65 -0.44
N ALA A 44 23.39 -14.44 0.11
CA ALA A 44 24.38 -13.87 1.01
C ALA A 44 24.40 -14.56 2.40
N LEU A 45 23.36 -15.34 2.74
CA LEU A 45 23.29 -16.13 3.97
C LEU A 45 23.86 -17.54 3.82
N ASP A 46 23.74 -18.14 2.64
CA ASP A 46 24.22 -19.50 2.36
C ASP A 46 24.62 -19.60 0.88
N SER A 47 25.91 -19.78 0.63
CA SER A 47 26.46 -19.88 -0.73
C SER A 47 25.94 -21.08 -1.53
N THR A 48 25.24 -22.02 -0.88
CA THR A 48 24.62 -23.18 -1.53
C THR A 48 23.22 -22.89 -2.10
N LEU A 49 22.54 -21.83 -1.63
CA LEU A 49 21.21 -21.44 -2.10
C LEU A 49 21.31 -20.42 -3.24
N VAL A 50 20.85 -20.80 -4.42
CA VAL A 50 20.82 -19.94 -5.61
C VAL A 50 19.39 -19.45 -5.86
N TYR A 51 19.25 -18.17 -6.21
CA TYR A 51 17.95 -17.63 -6.62
C TYR A 51 17.60 -18.10 -8.04
N GLU A 52 16.71 -19.09 -8.14
CA GLU A 52 16.28 -19.69 -9.40
C GLU A 52 14.91 -19.18 -9.89
N VAL A 53 14.58 -19.50 -11.14
CA VAL A 53 13.31 -19.14 -11.79
C VAL A 53 12.05 -19.52 -10.99
N PRO A 54 11.94 -20.72 -10.37
CA PRO A 54 10.76 -21.06 -9.57
C PRO A 54 10.55 -20.12 -8.38
N HIS A 55 11.62 -19.60 -7.78
CA HIS A 55 11.54 -18.66 -6.66
C HIS A 55 11.09 -17.27 -7.12
N ALA A 56 11.53 -16.83 -8.30
CA ALA A 56 11.04 -15.62 -8.93
C ALA A 56 9.54 -15.73 -9.28
N LEU A 57 9.11 -16.85 -9.86
CA LEU A 57 7.69 -17.08 -10.16
C LEU A 57 6.84 -17.10 -8.88
N LEU A 58 7.32 -17.73 -7.81
CA LEU A 58 6.61 -17.76 -6.53
C LEU A 58 6.55 -16.36 -5.91
N TYR A 59 7.65 -15.61 -5.93
CA TYR A 59 7.69 -14.22 -5.47
C TYR A 59 6.69 -13.34 -6.21
N VAL A 60 6.73 -13.35 -7.54
CA VAL A 60 5.80 -12.57 -8.38
C VAL A 60 4.35 -13.03 -8.18
N GLY A 61 4.12 -14.34 -8.02
CA GLY A 61 2.81 -14.89 -7.68
C GLY A 61 2.27 -14.38 -6.34
N LEU A 62 3.14 -14.20 -5.34
CA LEU A 62 2.78 -13.62 -4.05
C LEU A 62 2.51 -12.10 -4.11
N LEU A 63 3.02 -11.40 -5.12
CA LEU A 63 2.68 -9.98 -5.35
C LEU A 63 1.30 -9.79 -6.02
N MET A 64 0.78 -10.82 -6.71
CA MET A 64 -0.48 -10.73 -7.46
C MET A 64 -1.68 -10.26 -6.63
N PRO A 65 -1.91 -10.71 -5.39
CA PRO A 65 -3.04 -10.21 -4.58
C PRO A 65 -2.98 -8.69 -4.33
N ASN A 66 -1.78 -8.13 -4.16
CA ASN A 66 -1.63 -6.68 -4.05
C ASN A 66 -1.92 -5.99 -5.39
N ARG A 67 -1.48 -6.56 -6.52
CA ARG A 67 -1.83 -6.07 -7.86
C ARG A 67 -3.34 -6.11 -8.11
N ILE A 68 -4.04 -7.14 -7.64
CA ILE A 68 -5.51 -7.21 -7.72
C ILE A 68 -6.12 -6.05 -6.94
N TYR A 69 -5.69 -5.81 -5.70
CA TYR A 69 -6.18 -4.70 -4.88
C TYR A 69 -6.01 -3.36 -5.61
N GLU A 70 -4.80 -3.09 -6.11
CA GLU A 70 -4.47 -1.86 -6.84
C GLU A 70 -5.29 -1.70 -8.14
N LEU A 71 -5.47 -2.75 -8.92
CA LEU A 71 -6.10 -2.65 -10.23
C LEU A 71 -7.63 -2.72 -10.20
N LEU A 72 -8.23 -3.20 -9.09
CA LEU A 72 -9.66 -3.50 -9.05
C LEU A 72 -10.57 -2.32 -9.40
N PRO A 73 -10.40 -1.09 -8.85
CA PRO A 73 -11.29 0.02 -9.18
C PRO A 73 -11.24 0.39 -10.67
N ILE A 74 -10.05 0.35 -11.27
CA ILE A 74 -9.84 0.66 -12.69
C ILE A 74 -10.47 -0.43 -13.56
N SER A 75 -10.28 -1.70 -13.22
CA SER A 75 -10.92 -2.82 -13.91
C SER A 75 -12.44 -2.76 -13.80
N VAL A 76 -12.98 -2.35 -12.65
CA VAL A 76 -14.41 -2.12 -12.42
C VAL A 76 -14.96 -1.03 -13.34
N LEU A 77 -14.28 0.10 -13.47
CA LEU A 77 -14.67 1.17 -14.40
C LEU A 77 -14.72 0.65 -15.83
N ILE A 78 -13.61 0.08 -16.31
CA ILE A 78 -13.46 -0.34 -17.72
C ILE A 78 -14.47 -1.46 -18.04
N GLY A 79 -14.61 -2.45 -17.18
CA GLY A 79 -15.56 -3.55 -17.36
C GLY A 79 -17.01 -3.06 -17.35
N ALA A 80 -17.37 -2.15 -16.45
CA ALA A 80 -18.70 -1.56 -16.42
C ALA A 80 -18.98 -0.70 -17.66
N VAL A 81 -18.01 0.14 -18.09
CA VAL A 81 -18.12 0.94 -19.32
C VAL A 81 -18.31 0.04 -20.54
N PHE A 82 -17.50 -1.03 -20.66
CA PHE A 82 -17.61 -1.97 -21.77
C PHE A 82 -19.01 -2.60 -21.87
N VAL A 83 -19.52 -3.13 -20.76
CA VAL A 83 -20.86 -3.76 -20.74
C VAL A 83 -21.96 -2.74 -21.02
N LEU A 84 -21.92 -1.58 -20.36
CA LEU A 84 -22.95 -0.55 -20.54
C LEU A 84 -22.94 0.03 -21.96
N ALA A 85 -21.76 0.26 -22.54
CA ALA A 85 -21.61 0.71 -23.92
C ALA A 85 -22.10 -0.35 -24.92
N ARG A 86 -21.79 -1.64 -24.68
CA ARG A 86 -22.29 -2.76 -25.50
C ARG A 86 -23.82 -2.84 -25.46
N LEU A 87 -24.42 -2.77 -24.26
CA LEU A 87 -25.87 -2.76 -24.08
C LEU A 87 -26.52 -1.53 -24.74
N ALA A 88 -25.86 -0.37 -24.71
CA ALA A 88 -26.35 0.84 -25.36
C ALA A 88 -26.30 0.73 -26.89
N GLN A 89 -25.24 0.13 -27.45
CA GLN A 89 -25.11 -0.07 -28.90
C GLN A 89 -26.11 -1.10 -29.43
N GLY A 90 -26.35 -2.18 -28.69
CA GLY A 90 -27.38 -3.19 -29.01
C GLY A 90 -28.81 -2.71 -28.80
N SER A 91 -29.03 -1.45 -28.38
CA SER A 91 -30.32 -0.91 -27.96
C SER A 91 -30.99 -1.64 -26.78
N GLU A 92 -30.30 -2.61 -26.16
CA GLU A 92 -30.79 -3.36 -24.99
C GLU A 92 -30.97 -2.43 -23.79
N TYR A 93 -30.04 -1.48 -23.58
CA TYR A 93 -30.17 -0.49 -22.50
C TYR A 93 -31.39 0.42 -22.71
N THR A 94 -31.66 0.80 -23.97
CA THR A 94 -32.84 1.60 -24.32
C THR A 94 -34.13 0.83 -24.02
N ILE A 95 -34.19 -0.46 -24.37
CA ILE A 95 -35.33 -1.35 -24.08
C ILE A 95 -35.54 -1.48 -22.56
N LEU A 96 -34.48 -1.68 -21.80
CA LEU A 96 -34.55 -1.75 -20.33
C LEU A 96 -35.13 -0.46 -19.75
N ARG A 97 -34.71 0.69 -20.28
CA ARG A 97 -35.19 2.01 -19.84
C ARG A 97 -36.68 2.20 -20.12
N THR A 98 -37.14 1.89 -21.33
CA THR A 98 -38.57 2.00 -21.68
C THR A 98 -39.43 0.98 -20.94
N SER A 99 -38.85 -0.15 -20.54
CA SER A 99 -39.51 -1.19 -19.73
C SER A 99 -39.54 -0.90 -18.22
N GLY A 100 -39.19 0.33 -17.79
CA GLY A 100 -39.29 0.77 -16.39
C GLY A 100 -37.98 0.79 -15.60
N LEU A 101 -36.82 0.60 -16.23
CA LEU A 101 -35.52 0.89 -15.60
C LEU A 101 -35.25 2.41 -15.64
N GLY A 102 -35.88 3.16 -14.73
CA GLY A 102 -35.62 4.59 -14.58
C GLY A 102 -34.17 4.88 -14.14
N PRO A 103 -33.66 6.11 -14.35
CA PRO A 103 -32.24 6.39 -14.14
C PRO A 103 -31.77 6.22 -12.69
N TRP A 104 -32.60 6.64 -11.74
CA TRP A 104 -32.31 6.45 -10.31
C TRP A 104 -32.28 4.96 -9.91
N ARG A 105 -33.09 4.13 -10.59
CA ARG A 105 -33.14 2.69 -10.39
C ARG A 105 -31.91 2.00 -10.99
N ALA A 106 -31.44 2.46 -12.15
CA ALA A 106 -30.17 2.03 -12.73
C ALA A 106 -28.99 2.38 -11.79
N LEU A 107 -28.94 3.61 -11.29
CA LEU A 107 -27.93 4.05 -10.32
C LEU A 107 -27.91 3.19 -9.05
N ARG A 108 -29.06 2.94 -8.42
CA ARG A 108 -29.15 2.06 -7.24
C ARG A 108 -28.71 0.63 -7.53
N THR A 109 -29.02 0.11 -8.72
CA THR A 109 -28.61 -1.24 -9.14
C THR A 109 -27.09 -1.31 -9.27
N LEU A 110 -26.49 -0.32 -9.92
CA LEU A 110 -25.04 -0.22 -10.06
C LEU A 110 -24.33 0.01 -8.73
N LEU A 111 -24.84 0.87 -7.85
CA LEU A 111 -24.30 1.05 -6.49
C LEU A 111 -24.34 -0.26 -5.68
N GLY A 112 -25.38 -1.07 -5.84
CA GLY A 112 -25.45 -2.39 -5.21
C GLY A 112 -24.35 -3.34 -5.69
N LEU A 113 -23.98 -3.28 -6.98
CA LEU A 113 -22.83 -4.02 -7.51
C LEU A 113 -21.50 -3.44 -7.02
N GLY A 114 -21.37 -2.10 -7.01
CA GLY A 114 -20.18 -1.43 -6.49
C GLY A 114 -19.92 -1.75 -5.02
N ALA A 115 -20.96 -1.91 -4.20
CA ALA A 115 -20.82 -2.33 -2.80
C ALA A 115 -20.23 -3.75 -2.66
N VAL A 116 -20.54 -4.67 -3.59
CA VAL A 116 -19.90 -6.00 -3.63
C VAL A 116 -18.41 -5.87 -3.92
N PHE A 117 -18.03 -5.02 -4.88
CA PHE A 117 -16.62 -4.76 -5.18
C PHE A 117 -15.91 -4.05 -4.01
N VAL A 118 -16.55 -3.12 -3.30
CA VAL A 118 -15.99 -2.50 -2.08
C VAL A 118 -15.61 -3.55 -1.05
N VAL A 119 -16.54 -4.48 -0.74
CA VAL A 119 -16.28 -5.55 0.24
C VAL A 119 -15.13 -6.45 -0.22
N LEU A 120 -15.10 -6.79 -1.53
CA LEU A 120 -14.05 -7.62 -2.10
C LEU A 120 -12.68 -6.91 -2.07
N THR A 121 -12.60 -5.62 -2.44
CA THR A 121 -11.37 -4.82 -2.37
C THR A 121 -10.90 -4.66 -0.92
N PHE A 122 -11.80 -4.43 0.03
CA PHE A 122 -11.46 -4.32 1.44
C PHE A 122 -10.90 -5.65 1.97
N ALA A 123 -11.55 -6.77 1.69
CA ALA A 123 -11.08 -8.09 2.10
C ALA A 123 -9.70 -8.43 1.52
N LEU A 124 -9.46 -8.11 0.24
CA LEU A 124 -8.16 -8.31 -0.39
C LEU A 124 -7.09 -7.40 0.20
N GLY A 125 -7.39 -6.11 0.40
CA GLY A 125 -6.41 -5.12 0.85
C GLY A 125 -6.01 -5.22 2.32
N ASP A 126 -6.89 -5.75 3.17
CA ASP A 126 -6.64 -5.85 4.62
C ASP A 126 -6.14 -7.24 5.05
N TYR A 127 -6.62 -8.32 4.40
CA TYR A 127 -6.26 -9.69 4.80
C TYR A 127 -5.25 -10.34 3.85
N VAL A 128 -5.53 -10.35 2.54
CA VAL A 128 -4.78 -11.17 1.59
C VAL A 128 -3.49 -10.47 1.16
N ALA A 129 -3.57 -9.24 0.68
CA ALA A 129 -2.43 -8.50 0.14
C ALA A 129 -1.30 -8.29 1.18
N PRO A 130 -1.56 -7.88 2.44
CA PRO A 130 -0.52 -7.74 3.45
C PRO A 130 0.19 -9.07 3.77
N LEU A 131 -0.58 -10.17 3.83
CA LEU A 131 -0.02 -11.49 4.09
C LEU A 131 0.88 -11.95 2.95
N SER A 132 0.41 -11.80 1.71
CA SER A 132 1.14 -12.23 0.53
C SER A 132 2.39 -11.36 0.27
N ASP A 133 2.30 -10.05 0.50
CA ASP A 133 3.48 -9.18 0.40
C ASP A 133 4.52 -9.55 1.47
N ARG A 134 4.10 -9.74 2.73
CA ARG A 134 5.02 -10.16 3.80
C ARG A 134 5.70 -11.49 3.48
N THR A 135 4.98 -12.49 2.98
CA THR A 135 5.59 -13.77 2.58
C THR A 135 6.50 -13.62 1.36
N ALA A 136 6.18 -12.73 0.41
CA ALA A 136 7.05 -12.41 -0.71
C ALA A 136 8.38 -11.81 -0.25
N GLN A 137 8.32 -10.81 0.66
CA GLN A 137 9.51 -10.18 1.21
C GLN A 137 10.37 -11.17 2.01
N LEU A 138 9.74 -12.04 2.82
CA LEU A 138 10.45 -13.08 3.58
C LEU A 138 11.12 -14.11 2.67
N LEU A 139 10.45 -14.52 1.59
CA LEU A 139 11.04 -15.40 0.58
C LEU A 139 12.27 -14.72 -0.03
N LYS A 140 12.14 -13.48 -0.50
CA LYS A 140 13.23 -12.74 -1.12
C LYS A 140 14.41 -12.54 -0.16
N ALA A 141 14.13 -12.22 1.09
CA ALA A 141 15.15 -12.08 2.14
C ALA A 141 15.94 -13.37 2.39
N ARG A 142 15.33 -14.55 2.26
CA ARG A 142 16.02 -15.84 2.39
C ARG A 142 17.11 -16.04 1.32
N TYR A 143 16.87 -15.56 0.10
CA TYR A 143 17.80 -15.71 -1.03
C TYR A 143 18.73 -14.51 -1.25
N GLN A 144 18.39 -13.33 -0.73
CA GLN A 144 19.24 -12.13 -0.85
C GLN A 144 19.98 -11.78 0.45
N GLY A 145 19.68 -12.51 1.53
CA GLY A 145 20.39 -12.47 2.80
C GLY A 145 20.00 -11.34 3.76
N ASN A 146 19.16 -10.39 3.34
CA ASN A 146 18.70 -9.30 4.17
C ASN A 146 17.22 -8.99 3.92
N ILE A 147 16.44 -8.78 4.99
CA ILE A 147 15.25 -7.93 4.94
C ILE A 147 15.78 -6.48 4.98
N SER A 148 16.28 -5.98 3.85
CA SER A 148 16.73 -4.58 3.71
C SER A 148 15.61 -3.77 3.10
N VAL A 149 14.90 -2.97 3.91
CA VAL A 149 13.92 -2.02 3.39
C VAL A 149 14.52 -0.63 3.38
N GLY A 150 14.86 -0.19 2.17
CA GLY A 150 15.59 1.04 1.91
C GLY A 150 17.10 0.84 1.84
N GLN A 151 17.79 1.71 1.11
CA GLN A 151 19.25 1.68 1.00
C GLN A 151 19.97 1.99 2.34
N THR A 152 19.23 2.30 3.42
CA THR A 152 19.77 2.85 4.68
C THR A 152 19.24 2.19 5.97
N GLY A 153 18.44 1.12 5.90
CA GLY A 153 17.87 0.43 7.06
C GLY A 153 16.69 1.16 7.73
N ALA A 154 16.08 0.54 8.75
CA ALA A 154 14.99 1.13 9.52
C ALA A 154 15.51 2.09 10.60
N TRP A 155 14.99 3.32 10.61
CA TRP A 155 15.28 4.29 11.67
C TRP A 155 14.10 4.36 12.63
N LEU A 156 14.36 4.09 13.90
CA LEU A 156 13.41 4.23 15.01
C LEU A 156 13.91 5.32 15.95
N LYS A 157 12.99 6.03 16.57
CA LYS A 157 13.30 6.96 17.65
C LYS A 157 12.52 6.55 18.89
N GLU A 158 13.18 6.55 20.03
CA GLU A 158 12.60 6.25 21.32
C GLU A 158 12.90 7.40 22.27
N ARG A 159 11.90 7.79 23.08
CA ARG A 159 12.05 8.85 24.08
C ARG A 159 11.90 8.25 25.46
N GLN A 160 12.97 8.31 26.24
CA GLN A 160 12.98 7.94 27.65
C GLN A 160 12.96 9.22 28.51
N PRO A 161 12.61 9.16 29.81
CA PRO A 161 12.42 10.36 30.64
C PRO A 161 13.63 11.32 30.66
N TYR A 162 14.85 10.80 30.51
CA TYR A 162 16.10 11.57 30.61
C TYR A 162 16.99 11.55 29.35
N SER A 163 16.69 10.71 28.37
CA SER A 163 17.48 10.53 27.14
C SER A 163 16.58 10.26 25.92
N ASN A 164 16.99 10.76 24.76
CA ASN A 164 16.38 10.45 23.47
C ASN A 164 17.29 9.50 22.69
N PHE A 165 16.76 8.39 22.19
CA PHE A 165 17.51 7.41 21.41
C PHE A 165 17.07 7.45 19.96
N SER A 166 18.02 7.47 19.03
CA SER A 166 17.78 7.18 17.61
C SER A 166 18.47 5.88 17.25
N VAL A 167 17.70 4.89 16.84
CA VAL A 167 18.15 3.54 16.52
C VAL A 167 18.07 3.35 15.02
N ASN A 168 19.13 2.87 14.40
CA ASN A 168 19.15 2.40 13.02
C ASN A 168 19.38 0.90 13.02
N VAL A 169 18.50 0.15 12.37
CA VAL A 169 18.59 -1.28 12.17
C VAL A 169 18.86 -1.53 10.70
N GLY A 170 20.05 -2.03 10.36
CA GLY A 170 20.46 -2.23 8.98
C GLY A 170 19.69 -3.35 8.28
N SER A 171 19.45 -4.47 8.97
CA SER A 171 18.65 -5.58 8.46
C SER A 171 18.02 -6.38 9.59
N MET A 172 17.04 -7.20 9.26
CA MET A 172 16.48 -8.20 10.18
C MET A 172 16.43 -9.56 9.49
N SER A 173 16.79 -10.61 10.21
CA SER A 173 16.66 -12.00 9.80
C SER A 173 15.21 -12.47 9.95
N SER A 174 14.84 -13.54 9.23
CA SER A 174 13.53 -14.18 9.37
C SER A 174 13.25 -14.75 10.76
N GLN A 175 14.31 -14.96 11.57
CA GLN A 175 14.23 -15.43 12.96
C GLN A 175 14.13 -14.28 13.98
N GLY A 176 14.06 -13.02 13.54
CA GLY A 176 13.97 -11.85 14.43
C GLY A 176 15.32 -11.35 14.95
N GLU A 177 16.44 -11.88 14.45
CA GLU A 177 17.77 -11.32 14.73
C GLU A 177 17.98 -10.04 13.92
N LEU A 178 18.41 -8.98 14.59
CA LEU A 178 18.75 -7.69 14.01
C LEU A 178 20.21 -7.67 13.58
N GLY A 179 20.48 -7.13 12.39
CA GLY A 179 21.83 -6.95 11.86
C GLY A 179 22.20 -5.47 11.77
N ASN A 180 23.48 -5.15 12.04
CA ASN A 180 24.06 -3.81 11.93
C ASN A 180 23.25 -2.75 12.69
N VAL A 181 23.08 -2.94 14.00
CA VAL A 181 22.32 -2.03 14.86
C VAL A 181 23.21 -0.85 15.25
N ARG A 182 22.71 0.38 15.10
CA ARG A 182 23.38 1.61 15.55
C ARG A 182 22.43 2.40 16.44
N ILE A 183 22.85 2.72 17.66
CA ILE A 183 22.07 3.48 18.62
C ILE A 183 22.80 4.78 18.90
N PHE A 184 22.10 5.90 18.76
CA PHE A 184 22.57 7.24 19.06
C PHE A 184 21.78 7.76 20.27
N GLU A 185 22.46 8.01 21.36
CA GLU A 185 21.88 8.57 22.58
C GLU A 185 22.11 10.08 22.63
N PHE A 186 21.02 10.82 22.79
CA PHE A 186 21.01 12.28 22.93
C PHE A 186 20.46 12.66 24.30
N ASN A 187 21.03 13.69 24.92
CA ASN A 187 20.46 14.27 26.12
C ASN A 187 19.21 15.12 25.79
N ASN A 188 18.50 15.59 26.82
CA ASN A 188 17.33 16.47 26.66
C ASN A 188 17.65 17.83 26.01
N GLN A 189 18.93 18.21 25.91
CA GLN A 189 19.40 19.42 25.21
C GLN A 189 19.76 19.16 23.74
N GLY A 190 19.58 17.92 23.24
CA GLY A 190 19.86 17.53 21.86
C GLY A 190 21.34 17.27 21.56
N SER A 191 22.21 17.24 22.56
CA SER A 191 23.62 16.89 22.39
C SER A 191 23.82 15.38 22.40
N LEU A 192 24.66 14.87 21.51
CA LEU A 192 25.01 13.46 21.41
C LEU A 192 25.87 13.05 22.61
N VAL A 193 25.38 12.12 23.43
CA VAL A 193 26.02 11.62 24.65
C VAL A 193 26.79 10.33 24.35
N SER A 194 26.17 9.41 23.62
CA SER A 194 26.82 8.14 23.28
C SER A 194 26.39 7.62 21.91
N THR A 195 27.28 6.86 21.27
CA THR A 195 26.97 6.09 20.07
C THR A 195 27.36 4.66 20.28
N LEU A 196 26.47 3.74 19.95
CA LEU A 196 26.65 2.32 20.10
C LEU A 196 26.45 1.67 18.74
N THR A 197 27.40 0.84 18.29
CA THR A 197 27.26 0.01 17.09
C THR A 197 27.35 -1.45 17.50
N ALA A 198 26.44 -2.29 17.03
CA ALA A 198 26.40 -3.71 17.29
C ALA A 198 26.28 -4.48 15.97
N VAL A 199 26.98 -5.61 15.87
CA VAL A 199 26.95 -6.45 14.67
C VAL A 199 25.64 -7.22 14.60
N THR A 200 25.22 -7.81 15.72
CA THR A 200 23.94 -8.51 15.84
C THR A 200 23.17 -8.08 17.09
N GLY A 201 21.85 -8.22 17.05
CA GLY A 201 20.97 -7.95 18.18
C GLY A 201 19.77 -8.89 18.21
N GLN A 202 19.26 -9.19 19.39
CA GLN A 202 18.06 -9.99 19.58
C GLN A 202 17.13 -9.25 20.55
N ILE A 203 15.84 -9.22 20.22
CA ILE A 203 14.81 -8.61 21.06
C ILE A 203 14.27 -9.71 21.99
N GLU A 204 14.46 -9.52 23.29
CA GLU A 204 14.01 -10.41 24.35
C GLU A 204 12.53 -10.18 24.67
N THR A 205 11.93 -11.16 25.36
CA THR A 205 10.49 -11.13 25.71
C THR A 205 10.13 -10.10 26.79
N ASP A 206 11.12 -9.49 27.43
CA ASP A 206 10.96 -8.46 28.47
C ASP A 206 11.17 -7.03 27.96
N ASP A 207 10.99 -6.81 26.65
CA ASP A 207 11.23 -5.53 25.97
C ASP A 207 12.66 -5.00 26.24
N SER A 208 13.65 -5.89 26.10
CA SER A 208 15.05 -5.51 26.14
C SER A 208 15.79 -6.08 24.94
N TRP A 209 16.83 -5.38 24.50
CA TRP A 209 17.61 -5.77 23.33
C TRP A 209 18.95 -6.30 23.80
N THR A 210 19.21 -7.57 23.52
CA THR A 210 20.51 -8.21 23.72
C THR A 210 21.36 -7.97 22.48
N LEU A 211 22.28 -7.03 22.56
CA LEU A 211 23.20 -6.67 21.47
C LEU A 211 24.53 -7.41 21.65
N ARG A 212 25.09 -7.94 20.56
CA ARG A 212 26.37 -8.65 20.56
C ARG A 212 27.42 -7.91 19.73
N GLN A 213 28.68 -8.03 20.15
CA GLN A 213 29.83 -7.36 19.53
C GLN A 213 29.62 -5.85 19.43
N VAL A 214 29.50 -5.24 20.60
CA VAL A 214 29.08 -3.86 20.76
C VAL A 214 30.28 -2.94 20.90
N GLN A 215 30.38 -1.96 20.03
CA GLN A 215 31.30 -0.84 20.14
C GLN A 215 30.55 0.39 20.63
N ARG A 216 30.77 0.76 21.89
CA ARG A 216 30.18 1.97 22.48
C ARG A 216 31.23 3.07 22.58
N ARG A 217 30.85 4.27 22.15
CA ARG A 217 31.65 5.49 22.22
C ARG A 217 30.85 6.51 23.03
N GLU A 218 31.38 6.91 24.16
CA GLU A 218 30.79 7.95 25.01
C GLU A 218 31.54 9.26 24.81
N PHE A 219 30.78 10.34 24.71
CA PHE A 219 31.28 11.69 24.51
C PHE A 219 31.08 12.48 25.80
N ASP A 220 32.13 12.54 26.63
CA ASP A 220 32.11 13.39 27.81
C ASP A 220 32.36 14.84 27.37
N THR A 221 31.28 15.62 27.37
CA THR A 221 31.26 17.05 27.03
C THR A 221 31.11 17.95 28.26
N ALA A 222 31.16 17.40 29.48
CA ALA A 222 30.98 18.18 30.71
C ALA A 222 32.18 19.08 31.04
N GLY A 223 33.37 18.82 30.47
CA GLY A 223 34.58 19.60 30.69
C GLY A 223 34.97 20.51 29.52
N LYS A 224 34.93 21.84 29.71
CA LYS A 224 35.37 22.88 28.75
C LYS A 224 36.84 22.79 28.26
N ALA A 225 37.62 21.79 28.67
CA ALA A 225 39.07 21.74 28.41
C ALA A 225 39.58 20.47 27.69
N SER A 226 38.79 19.41 27.52
CA SER A 226 39.18 18.27 26.69
C SER A 226 37.99 17.36 26.41
N ALA A 227 37.54 17.29 25.16
CA ALA A 227 36.58 16.27 24.74
C ALA A 227 37.24 14.90 24.90
N ARG A 228 36.77 14.08 25.85
CA ARG A 228 37.25 12.71 26.03
C ARG A 228 36.25 11.76 25.37
N ILE A 229 36.78 10.91 24.48
CA ILE A 229 36.01 9.84 23.85
C ILE A 229 36.41 8.54 24.55
N VAL A 230 35.52 7.99 25.37
CA VAL A 230 35.71 6.66 25.95
C VAL A 230 35.19 5.64 24.95
N ARG A 231 36.05 4.72 24.51
CA ARG A 231 35.67 3.60 23.65
C ARG A 231 35.66 2.33 24.50
N SER A 232 34.53 1.64 24.50
CA SER A 232 34.38 0.35 25.16
C SER A 232 33.86 -0.67 24.17
N GLU A 233 34.55 -1.80 24.07
CA GLU A 233 34.11 -2.97 23.34
C GLU A 233 33.47 -3.94 24.34
N LEU A 234 32.20 -4.25 24.15
CA LEU A 234 31.45 -5.19 24.97
C LEU A 234 31.03 -6.38 24.11
N GLU A 235 31.24 -7.60 24.59
CA GLU A 235 30.77 -8.79 23.88
C GLU A 235 29.25 -8.86 23.83
N ILE A 236 28.60 -8.52 24.95
CA ILE A 236 27.15 -8.50 25.09
C ILE A 236 26.75 -7.24 25.86
N PHE A 237 25.76 -6.52 25.34
CA PHE A 237 25.15 -5.37 26.01
C PHE A 237 23.63 -5.51 25.99
N ARG A 238 23.01 -5.45 27.17
CA ARG A 238 21.56 -5.49 27.30
C ARG A 238 21.03 -4.06 27.38
N TRP A 239 20.31 -3.63 26.35
CA TRP A 239 19.72 -2.30 26.26
C TRP A 239 18.22 -2.36 26.59
N PRO A 240 17.74 -1.72 27.66
CA PRO A 240 16.31 -1.64 27.95
C PRO A 240 15.64 -0.65 26.98
N SER A 241 14.65 -1.11 26.22
CA SER A 241 13.97 -0.29 25.22
C SER A 241 12.49 -0.64 25.12
N GLY A 242 11.62 0.37 25.01
CA GLY A 242 10.19 0.13 24.76
C GLY A 242 9.86 -0.34 23.33
N LEU A 243 10.88 -0.67 22.53
CA LEU A 243 10.75 -1.04 21.12
C LEU A 243 10.60 -2.56 20.98
N ASN A 244 9.36 -3.02 20.75
CA ASN A 244 9.07 -4.44 20.53
C ASN A 244 9.49 -4.91 19.12
N SER A 245 9.75 -6.21 18.95
CA SER A 245 10.05 -6.89 17.69
C SER A 245 9.01 -6.61 16.60
N GLU A 246 7.74 -6.53 16.98
CA GLU A 246 6.68 -6.16 16.04
C GLU A 246 6.89 -4.73 15.48
N MET A 247 7.33 -3.78 16.30
CA MET A 247 7.57 -2.39 15.87
C MET A 247 8.78 -2.26 14.95
N VAL A 248 9.86 -3.00 15.22
CA VAL A 248 11.04 -3.03 14.34
C VAL A 248 10.69 -3.70 13.01
N SER A 249 9.91 -4.77 13.05
CA SER A 249 9.38 -5.41 11.84
C SER A 249 8.49 -4.48 11.03
N VAL A 250 7.69 -3.64 11.71
CA VAL A 250 6.80 -2.63 11.11
C VAL A 250 7.60 -1.46 10.53
N ALA A 251 8.62 -0.96 11.22
CA ALA A 251 9.51 0.08 10.69
C ALA A 251 10.29 -0.40 9.45
N LEU A 252 10.53 -1.72 9.36
CA LEU A 252 11.11 -2.38 8.19
C LEU A 252 10.08 -2.70 7.10
N LEU A 253 8.77 -2.64 7.34
CA LEU A 253 7.76 -2.89 6.30
C LEU A 253 7.28 -1.55 5.71
N LYS A 254 7.04 -1.51 4.39
CA LYS A 254 6.50 -0.30 3.75
C LYS A 254 5.10 -0.03 4.33
N PRO A 255 4.76 1.23 4.69
CA PRO A 255 3.44 1.56 5.24
C PRO A 255 2.27 1.09 4.35
N GLU A 256 2.51 1.08 3.03
CA GLU A 256 1.53 0.67 2.02
C GLU A 256 1.09 -0.80 2.16
N THR A 257 1.94 -1.68 2.70
CA THR A 257 1.72 -3.14 2.73
C THR A 257 1.18 -3.65 4.06
N MET A 258 1.06 -2.79 5.06
CA MET A 258 0.56 -3.13 6.40
C MET A 258 -0.96 -3.31 6.44
N ARG A 259 -1.47 -4.03 7.44
CA ARG A 259 -2.92 -4.08 7.68
C ARG A 259 -3.42 -2.76 8.29
N THR A 260 -4.71 -2.50 8.16
CA THR A 260 -5.33 -1.27 8.67
C THR A 260 -5.26 -1.18 10.20
N ALA A 261 -5.42 -2.32 10.89
CA ALA A 261 -5.28 -2.40 12.36
C ALA A 261 -3.85 -2.10 12.83
N ASP A 262 -2.85 -2.69 12.14
CA ASP A 262 -1.43 -2.52 12.45
C ASP A 262 -1.01 -1.06 12.25
N LEU A 263 -1.48 -0.42 11.17
CA LEU A 263 -1.27 1.01 10.91
C LEU A 263 -1.82 1.88 12.03
N PHE A 264 -3.03 1.59 12.50
CA PHE A 264 -3.65 2.37 13.58
C PHE A 264 -2.88 2.26 14.91
N GLY A 265 -2.44 1.05 15.26
CA GLY A 265 -1.58 0.82 16.42
C GLY A 265 -0.26 1.60 16.32
N TYR A 266 0.36 1.58 15.15
CA TYR A 266 1.63 2.27 14.89
C TYR A 266 1.50 3.79 14.91
N ILE A 267 0.42 4.35 14.35
CA ILE A 267 0.11 5.79 14.41
C ILE A 267 0.03 6.26 15.86
N ARG A 268 -0.69 5.52 16.72
CA ARG A 268 -0.84 5.87 18.15
C ARG A 268 0.51 5.87 18.86
N HIS A 269 1.38 4.92 18.53
CA HIS A 269 2.73 4.85 19.09
C HIS A 269 3.60 6.03 18.65
N LEU A 270 3.61 6.36 17.36
CA LEU A 270 4.34 7.54 16.84
C LEU A 270 3.86 8.83 17.50
N GLN A 271 2.56 9.01 17.65
CA GLN A 271 1.97 10.17 18.33
C GLN A 271 2.36 10.22 19.82
N ALA A 272 2.35 9.08 20.53
CA ALA A 272 2.79 9.01 21.92
C ALA A 272 4.26 9.38 22.10
N ASN A 273 5.10 9.10 21.09
CA ASN A 273 6.52 9.45 21.07
C ASN A 273 6.80 10.86 20.51
N GLY A 274 5.77 11.65 20.20
CA GLY A 274 5.91 13.00 19.64
C GLY A 274 6.50 13.03 18.23
N GLN A 275 6.32 11.96 17.46
CA GLN A 275 6.81 11.84 16.08
C GLN A 275 5.71 12.18 15.06
N THR A 276 6.13 12.62 13.87
CA THR A 276 5.21 12.89 12.77
C THR A 276 4.66 11.58 12.20
N ALA A 277 3.42 11.25 12.57
CA ALA A 277 2.69 10.09 12.05
C ALA A 277 1.99 10.36 10.70
N GLN A 278 2.14 11.55 10.13
CA GLN A 278 1.33 12.04 9.01
C GLN A 278 1.33 11.11 7.79
N ARG A 279 2.50 10.57 7.40
CA ARG A 279 2.58 9.61 6.28
C ARG A 279 1.73 8.36 6.53
N TYR A 280 1.76 7.83 7.75
CA TYR A 280 1.00 6.64 8.14
C TYR A 280 -0.49 6.93 8.26
N GLU A 281 -0.86 8.12 8.75
CA GLU A 281 -2.25 8.58 8.79
C GLU A 281 -2.84 8.72 7.38
N ILE A 282 -2.09 9.29 6.42
CA ILE A 282 -2.53 9.39 5.01
C ILE A 282 -2.77 7.99 4.46
N GLU A 283 -1.85 7.05 4.70
CA GLU A 283 -1.99 5.66 4.24
C GLU A 283 -3.17 4.92 4.86
N PHE A 284 -3.42 5.12 6.16
CA PHE A 284 -4.59 4.59 6.85
C PHE A 284 -5.89 5.07 6.17
N TRP A 285 -6.03 6.38 5.98
CA TRP A 285 -7.21 6.94 5.31
C TRP A 285 -7.30 6.49 3.86
N ARG A 286 -6.17 6.36 3.17
CA ARG A 286 -6.12 5.81 1.82
C ARG A 286 -6.67 4.40 1.78
N LYS A 287 -6.27 3.50 2.69
CA LYS A 287 -6.83 2.12 2.75
C LYS A 287 -8.33 2.09 3.04
N VAL A 288 -8.84 3.05 3.81
CA VAL A 288 -10.29 3.15 4.10
C VAL A 288 -11.07 3.68 2.89
N PHE A 289 -10.57 4.72 2.21
CA PHE A 289 -11.27 5.35 1.09
C PHE A 289 -11.05 4.63 -0.24
N TYR A 290 -9.97 3.86 -0.38
CA TYR A 290 -9.64 3.20 -1.64
C TYR A 290 -10.71 2.22 -2.11
N PRO A 291 -11.25 1.31 -1.27
CA PRO A 291 -12.37 0.44 -1.65
C PRO A 291 -13.60 1.21 -2.13
N LEU A 292 -13.91 2.36 -1.49
CA LEU A 292 -15.02 3.23 -1.89
C LEU A 292 -14.86 3.80 -3.30
N SER A 293 -13.64 3.85 -3.83
CA SER A 293 -13.39 4.23 -5.22
C SER A 293 -14.12 3.32 -6.20
N CYS A 294 -14.35 2.04 -5.87
CA CYS A 294 -15.14 1.14 -6.72
C CYS A 294 -16.57 1.66 -6.95
N LEU A 295 -17.18 2.31 -5.95
CA LEU A 295 -18.50 2.93 -6.12
C LEU A 295 -18.41 4.08 -7.12
N VAL A 296 -17.43 4.96 -6.95
CA VAL A 296 -17.21 6.10 -7.85
C VAL A 296 -17.00 5.63 -9.30
N MET A 297 -16.19 4.59 -9.49
CA MET A 297 -15.91 3.98 -10.78
C MET A 297 -17.16 3.41 -11.46
N VAL A 298 -17.99 2.71 -10.70
CA VAL A 298 -19.26 2.18 -11.22
C VAL A 298 -20.23 3.31 -11.60
N VAL A 299 -20.30 4.39 -10.81
CA VAL A 299 -21.16 5.54 -11.15
C VAL A 299 -20.63 6.27 -12.38
N LEU A 300 -19.31 6.42 -12.53
CA LEU A 300 -18.68 7.02 -13.72
C LEU A 300 -18.97 6.24 -15.01
N ALA A 301 -19.17 4.94 -14.90
CA ALA A 301 -19.55 4.11 -16.05
C ALA A 301 -21.00 4.36 -16.53
N LEU A 302 -21.90 4.78 -15.63
CA LEU A 302 -23.32 4.92 -15.93
C LEU A 302 -23.65 5.90 -17.07
N PRO A 303 -23.05 7.12 -17.14
CA PRO A 303 -23.16 8.01 -18.29
C PRO A 303 -22.98 7.34 -19.66
N PHE A 304 -22.05 6.39 -19.78
CA PHE A 304 -21.75 5.70 -21.03
C PHE A 304 -22.91 4.83 -21.52
N ALA A 305 -23.81 4.39 -20.63
CA ALA A 305 -25.03 3.68 -21.00
C ALA A 305 -26.04 4.57 -21.76
N TYR A 306 -25.98 5.89 -21.57
CA TYR A 306 -26.89 6.87 -22.17
C TYR A 306 -26.32 7.52 -23.44
N LEU A 307 -25.02 7.37 -23.69
CA LEU A 307 -24.35 7.90 -24.87
C LEU A 307 -24.65 6.99 -26.08
N HIS A 308 -25.69 7.35 -26.82
CA HIS A 308 -26.08 6.67 -28.05
C HIS A 308 -25.56 7.46 -29.26
N PHE A 309 -24.38 7.12 -29.78
CA PHE A 309 -23.88 7.66 -31.05
C PHE A 309 -23.93 6.60 -32.13
N ARG A 310 -24.62 6.93 -33.23
CA ARG A 310 -24.97 6.07 -34.36
C ARG A 310 -23.76 5.53 -35.16
N SER A 311 -22.53 5.94 -34.83
CA SER A 311 -21.29 5.58 -35.53
C SER A 311 -20.05 5.39 -34.64
N GLY A 312 -20.15 5.47 -33.31
CA GLY A 312 -19.01 5.33 -32.41
C GLY A 312 -18.62 3.87 -32.16
N SER A 313 -17.34 3.51 -32.28
CA SER A 313 -16.85 2.18 -31.90
C SER A 313 -16.87 1.99 -30.38
N ILE A 314 -17.26 0.80 -29.88
CA ILE A 314 -17.16 0.45 -28.44
C ILE A 314 -15.76 0.76 -27.91
N THR A 315 -14.74 0.53 -28.74
CA THR A 315 -13.34 0.78 -28.45
C THR A 315 -13.06 2.21 -27.99
N ALA A 316 -13.72 3.22 -28.58
CA ALA A 316 -13.54 4.61 -28.15
C ALA A 316 -14.05 4.86 -26.73
N TYR A 317 -15.16 4.23 -26.32
CA TYR A 317 -15.68 4.35 -24.96
C TYR A 317 -14.81 3.60 -23.95
N VAL A 318 -14.35 2.39 -24.30
CA VAL A 318 -13.42 1.64 -23.48
C VAL A 318 -12.13 2.42 -23.29
N PHE A 319 -11.58 3.00 -24.36
CA PHE A 319 -10.40 3.87 -24.30
C PHE A 319 -10.63 5.10 -23.41
N GLY A 320 -11.78 5.77 -23.55
CA GLY A 320 -12.17 6.86 -22.64
C GLY A 320 -12.25 6.42 -21.18
N GLY A 321 -12.82 5.25 -20.91
CA GLY A 321 -12.84 4.64 -19.57
C GLY A 321 -11.45 4.35 -19.02
N VAL A 322 -10.54 3.83 -19.85
CA VAL A 322 -9.13 3.61 -19.49
C VAL A 322 -8.45 4.94 -19.16
N MET A 323 -8.61 5.98 -19.99
CA MET A 323 -8.04 7.30 -19.75
C MET A 323 -8.55 7.94 -18.44
N ILE A 324 -9.85 7.83 -18.17
CA ILE A 324 -10.45 8.28 -16.91
C ILE A 324 -9.88 7.50 -15.72
N GLY A 325 -9.73 6.18 -15.85
CA GLY A 325 -9.14 5.33 -14.81
C GLY A 325 -7.68 5.65 -14.51
N ILE A 326 -6.86 5.84 -15.56
CA ILE A 326 -5.46 6.26 -15.42
C ILE A 326 -5.38 7.66 -14.80
N SER A 327 -6.22 8.59 -15.24
CA SER A 327 -6.28 9.94 -14.67
C SER A 327 -6.63 9.89 -13.18
N PHE A 328 -7.57 9.04 -12.76
CA PHE A 328 -7.89 8.84 -11.35
C PHE A 328 -6.69 8.30 -10.58
N PHE A 329 -6.01 7.28 -11.11
CA PHE A 329 -4.82 6.70 -10.48
C PHE A 329 -3.71 7.73 -10.29
N LEU A 330 -3.41 8.52 -11.34
CA LEU A 330 -2.40 9.57 -11.27
C LEU A 330 -2.79 10.65 -10.26
N LEU A 331 -4.05 11.09 -10.27
CA LEU A 331 -4.53 12.11 -9.34
C LEU A 331 -4.47 11.60 -7.89
N ASN A 332 -4.84 10.33 -7.65
CA ASN A 332 -4.72 9.71 -6.33
C ASN A 332 -3.26 9.68 -5.82
N ASN A 333 -2.30 9.38 -6.69
CA ASN A 333 -0.88 9.41 -6.33
C ASN A 333 -0.39 10.84 -6.06
N VAL A 334 -0.73 11.80 -6.93
CA VAL A 334 -0.32 13.20 -6.80
C VAL A 334 -0.84 13.80 -5.49
N PHE A 335 -2.10 13.58 -5.14
CA PHE A 335 -2.67 14.07 -3.88
C PHE A 335 -2.04 13.40 -2.66
N GLY A 336 -1.63 12.13 -2.74
CA GLY A 336 -0.86 11.46 -1.69
C GLY A 336 0.48 12.15 -1.43
N TYR A 337 1.25 12.46 -2.49
CA TYR A 337 2.53 13.15 -2.37
C TYR A 337 2.38 14.61 -1.91
N ILE A 338 1.45 15.36 -2.50
CA ILE A 338 1.20 16.76 -2.13
C ILE A 338 0.69 16.85 -0.68
N GLY A 339 -0.17 15.92 -0.26
CA GLY A 339 -0.69 15.88 1.10
C GLY A 339 0.43 15.71 2.13
N ASN A 340 1.44 14.88 1.82
CA ASN A 340 2.62 14.69 2.64
C ASN A 340 3.51 15.94 2.68
N LEU A 341 3.73 16.59 1.53
CA LEU A 341 4.60 17.78 1.43
C LEU A 341 4.00 19.02 2.12
N ASN A 342 2.69 19.25 1.98
CA ASN A 342 2.02 20.47 2.45
C ASN A 342 1.36 20.34 3.83
N GLN A 343 1.61 19.26 4.58
CA GLN A 343 0.99 19.01 5.88
C GLN A 343 -0.55 19.07 5.87
N TRP A 344 -1.19 18.65 4.77
CA TRP A 344 -2.66 18.64 4.70
C TRP A 344 -3.24 17.66 5.71
N GLN A 345 -4.47 17.95 6.15
CA GLN A 345 -5.27 17.01 6.93
C GLN A 345 -5.32 15.66 6.19
N PRO A 346 -4.80 14.56 6.78
CA PRO A 346 -4.59 13.29 6.07
C PRO A 346 -5.83 12.71 5.39
N TRP A 347 -6.98 12.83 6.03
CA TRP A 347 -8.26 12.38 5.48
C TRP A 347 -8.65 13.16 4.20
N LEU A 348 -8.32 14.45 4.14
CA LEU A 348 -8.65 15.31 3.00
C LEU A 348 -7.77 14.96 1.80
N ALA A 349 -6.47 14.72 2.02
CA ALA A 349 -5.55 14.28 0.98
C ALA A 349 -5.95 12.91 0.39
N ALA A 350 -6.42 11.99 1.23
CA ALA A 350 -6.87 10.66 0.79
C ALA A 350 -8.25 10.68 0.11
N ALA A 351 -9.19 11.50 0.59
CA ALA A 351 -10.57 11.54 0.08
C ALA A 351 -10.75 12.45 -1.15
N SER A 352 -9.87 13.44 -1.35
CA SER A 352 -10.03 14.43 -2.43
C SER A 352 -10.17 13.83 -3.82
N PRO A 353 -9.40 12.81 -4.25
CA PRO A 353 -9.57 12.21 -5.57
C PRO A 353 -10.97 11.59 -5.73
N ALA A 354 -11.41 10.79 -4.76
CA ALA A 354 -12.72 10.15 -4.79
C ALA A 354 -13.87 11.18 -4.81
N LEU A 355 -13.75 12.26 -4.04
CA LEU A 355 -14.74 13.34 -4.00
C LEU A 355 -14.81 14.11 -5.33
N ILE A 356 -13.66 14.47 -5.92
CA ILE A 356 -13.61 15.16 -7.22
C ILE A 356 -14.30 14.32 -8.30
N TYR A 357 -13.95 13.02 -8.38
CA TYR A 357 -14.55 12.13 -9.36
C TYR A 357 -16.01 11.81 -9.07
N SER A 358 -16.42 11.73 -7.80
CA SER A 358 -17.82 11.63 -7.40
C SER A 358 -18.64 12.82 -7.92
N VAL A 359 -18.15 14.05 -7.72
CA VAL A 359 -18.82 15.26 -8.20
C VAL A 359 -18.86 15.29 -9.72
N PHE A 360 -17.75 14.99 -10.39
CA PHE A 360 -17.69 14.92 -11.85
C PHE A 360 -18.67 13.90 -12.41
N SER A 361 -18.73 12.73 -11.78
CA SER A 361 -19.62 11.63 -12.15
C SER A 361 -21.10 11.98 -12.00
N LEU A 362 -21.48 12.55 -10.85
CA LEU A 362 -22.85 12.97 -10.59
C LEU A 362 -23.26 14.15 -11.49
N ALA A 363 -22.35 15.07 -11.77
CA ALA A 363 -22.58 16.17 -12.71
C ALA A 363 -22.79 15.65 -14.14
N ALA A 364 -21.94 14.73 -14.61
CA ALA A 364 -22.08 14.09 -15.91
C ALA A 364 -23.39 13.29 -16.02
N PHE A 365 -23.73 12.55 -14.97
CA PHE A 365 -25.01 11.83 -14.87
C PHE A 365 -26.19 12.82 -14.92
N GLY A 366 -26.21 13.85 -14.07
CA GLY A 366 -27.27 14.84 -14.06
C GLY A 366 -27.43 15.55 -15.41
N TRP A 367 -26.32 15.93 -16.05
CA TRP A 367 -26.36 16.61 -17.35
C TRP A 367 -26.86 15.70 -18.49
N LEU A 368 -26.44 14.42 -18.52
CA LEU A 368 -26.85 13.50 -19.59
C LEU A 368 -28.26 12.92 -19.40
N VAL A 369 -28.70 12.80 -18.15
CA VAL A 369 -29.91 12.05 -17.79
C VAL A 369 -31.09 12.93 -17.44
N LEU A 370 -30.90 14.11 -16.82
CA LEU A 370 -32.02 15.00 -16.43
C LEU A 370 -32.38 16.02 -17.52
N ARG A 371 -31.50 16.29 -18.49
CA ARG A 371 -31.75 17.21 -19.62
C ARG A 371 -32.36 16.54 -20.86
N ARG A 372 -32.66 15.24 -20.81
CA ARG A 372 -33.39 14.48 -21.84
C ARG A 372 -34.50 13.69 -21.17
#